data_AF-A0A7S6MMI7-F1
#
_entry.id   AF-A0A7S6MMI7-F1
#
_cell.length_a   1.000
_cell.length_b   1.000
_cell.length_c   1.000
_cell.angle_alpha   90.00
_cell.angle_beta   90.00
_cell.angle_gamma   90.00
#
_symmetry.space_group_name_H-M   'P 1'
#
loop_
_entity.id
_entity.type
_entity.pdbx_description
1 polymer ?
#
loop_
_entity_poly.entity_id
_entity_poly.type
_entity_poly.pdbx_seq_one_letter_code
_entity_poly.pdbx_strand_id
1 'polypeptide(L)'
;MSSGHPSMAAPVCKTPEDFKAWSQNLGHEGVMTTFLSYGQVAEHRQGEIIKQLAIAQQNPEADIHKLASVMMQQLRATGMKI
;
A
#
# COMPACT_ATOMS: atom_id res chain seq x y z
N MET A 1 3.89 24.82 3.50
CA MET A 1 3.98 24.02 2.27
C MET A 1 4.77 22.76 2.61
N SER A 2 4.07 21.73 3.11
CA SER A 2 4.70 20.44 3.42
C SER A 2 4.51 19.54 2.21
N SER A 3 5.59 19.33 1.47
CA SER A 3 5.69 18.42 0.33
C SER A 3 5.55 16.98 0.81
N GLY A 4 4.30 16.50 0.86
CA GLY A 4 4.00 15.06 0.96
C GLY A 4 4.68 14.34 -0.20
N HIS A 5 5.64 13.48 0.13
CA HIS A 5 6.47 12.76 -0.83
C HIS A 5 5.61 11.93 -1.81
N PRO A 6 5.71 12.14 -3.14
CA PRO A 6 5.05 11.30 -4.13
C PRO A 6 5.69 9.90 -4.28
N SER A 7 6.73 9.56 -3.49
CA SER A 7 7.54 8.36 -3.75
C SER A 7 6.96 7.05 -3.23
N MET A 8 5.93 7.06 -2.37
CA MET A 8 5.36 5.82 -1.82
C MET A 8 4.27 5.18 -2.69
N ALA A 9 3.60 5.96 -3.55
CA ALA A 9 2.58 5.41 -4.45
C ALA A 9 3.15 4.76 -5.71
N ALA A 10 4.21 5.34 -6.26
CA ALA A 10 4.82 4.89 -7.52
C ALA A 10 5.24 3.41 -7.56
N PRO A 11 5.80 2.79 -6.50
CA PRO A 11 6.13 1.36 -6.54
C PRO A 11 4.90 0.44 -6.38
N VAL A 12 3.75 0.96 -5.94
CA VAL A 12 2.54 0.18 -5.61
C VAL A 12 1.50 0.28 -6.73
N CYS A 13 1.36 1.44 -7.35
CA CYS A 13 0.38 1.70 -8.41
C CYS A 13 0.90 1.19 -9.74
N LYS A 14 0.24 0.19 -10.32
CA LYS A 14 0.64 -0.42 -11.59
C LYS A 14 -0.06 0.22 -12.78
N THR A 15 -1.21 0.81 -12.52
CA THR A 15 -1.98 1.55 -13.51
C THR A 15 -2.18 3.00 -13.08
N PRO A 16 -2.49 3.87 -14.03
CA PRO A 16 -2.85 5.22 -13.68
C PRO A 16 -4.19 5.37 -12.95
N GLU A 17 -5.10 4.40 -13.07
CA GLU A 17 -6.35 4.33 -12.28
C GLU A 17 -6.02 4.07 -10.80
N ASP A 18 -5.04 3.20 -10.50
CA ASP A 18 -4.56 2.94 -9.15
C ASP A 18 -4.00 4.20 -8.49
N PHE A 19 -3.17 4.93 -9.24
CA PHE A 19 -2.56 6.18 -8.76
C PHE A 19 -3.62 7.26 -8.51
N LYS A 20 -4.67 7.29 -9.34
CA LYS A 20 -5.79 8.21 -9.16
C LYS A 20 -6.63 7.86 -7.92
N ALA A 21 -6.97 6.59 -7.74
CA ALA A 21 -7.70 6.13 -6.55
C ALA A 21 -6.92 6.41 -5.25
N TRP A 22 -5.60 6.18 -5.26
CA TRP A 22 -4.71 6.45 -4.13
C TRP A 22 -4.59 7.96 -3.83
N SER A 23 -4.40 8.80 -4.85
CA SER A 23 -4.27 10.25 -4.66
C SER A 23 -5.58 10.91 -4.19
N GLN A 24 -6.73 10.45 -4.70
CA GLN A 24 -8.04 10.89 -4.23
C GLN A 24 -8.33 10.46 -2.79
N ASN A 25 -7.89 9.26 -2.37
CA ASN A 25 -8.05 8.79 -0.99
C ASN A 25 -7.26 9.62 0.02
N LEU A 26 -6.18 10.28 -0.41
CA LEU A 26 -5.35 11.17 0.41
C LEU A 26 -5.80 12.64 0.38
N GLY A 27 -6.91 12.97 -0.31
CA GLY A 27 -7.44 14.33 -0.38
C GLY A 27 -6.60 15.29 -1.23
N HIS A 28 -5.65 14.78 -2.03
CA HIS A 28 -4.80 15.60 -2.90
C HIS A 28 -5.38 15.62 -4.34
N GLU A 29 -6.46 16.37 -4.55
CA GLU A 29 -7.05 16.56 -5.89
C GLU A 29 -6.19 17.45 -6.82
N GLY A 30 -5.14 18.08 -6.29
CA GLY A 30 -4.44 19.19 -6.95
C GLY A 30 -3.28 18.88 -7.90
N VAL A 31 -2.89 17.61 -8.15
CA VAL A 31 -1.75 17.30 -9.05
C VAL A 31 -2.08 16.15 -10.02
N MET A 32 -3.11 16.32 -10.84
CA MET A 32 -3.40 15.40 -11.95
C MET A 32 -4.00 16.12 -13.18
N THR A 33 -3.41 17.20 -13.67
CA THR A 33 -3.94 17.90 -14.85
C THR A 33 -3.77 17.16 -16.20
N THR A 34 -3.24 15.93 -16.23
CA THR A 34 -3.31 15.06 -17.42
C THR A 34 -4.22 13.84 -17.22
N PHE A 35 -4.67 13.54 -16.00
CA PHE A 35 -5.52 12.37 -15.69
C PHE A 35 -7.00 12.69 -15.53
N LEU A 36 -7.35 13.97 -15.48
CA LEU A 36 -8.74 14.43 -15.43
C LEU A 36 -9.52 14.09 -16.71
N SER A 37 -8.84 13.82 -17.83
CA SER A 37 -9.48 13.42 -19.09
C SER A 37 -10.19 12.06 -19.03
N TYR A 38 -10.01 11.26 -17.97
CA TYR A 38 -10.64 9.94 -17.81
C TYR A 38 -11.77 9.88 -16.77
N GLY A 39 -12.27 11.03 -16.28
CA GLY A 39 -13.38 11.07 -15.32
C GLY A 39 -13.01 10.63 -13.90
N GLN A 40 -13.85 10.93 -12.91
CA GLN A 40 -13.63 10.54 -11.51
C GLN A 40 -13.74 9.02 -11.35
N VAL A 41 -12.90 8.40 -10.51
CA VAL A 41 -13.11 7.02 -10.08
C VAL A 41 -14.30 7.02 -9.13
N ALA A 42 -15.35 6.25 -9.42
CA ALA A 42 -16.50 6.13 -8.53
C ALA A 42 -16.07 5.59 -7.15
N GLU A 43 -16.67 6.08 -6.06
CA GLU A 43 -16.28 5.72 -4.68
C GLU A 43 -16.24 4.20 -4.44
N HIS A 44 -17.22 3.46 -4.95
CA HIS A 44 -17.24 2.00 -4.88
C HIS A 44 -15.99 1.38 -5.53
N ARG A 45 -15.63 1.86 -6.73
CA ARG A 45 -14.47 1.38 -7.48
C ARG A 45 -13.16 1.77 -6.79
N GLN A 46 -13.11 2.96 -6.21
CA GLN A 46 -11.96 3.40 -5.41
C GLN A 46 -11.72 2.45 -4.23
N GLY A 47 -12.78 2.06 -3.51
CA GLY A 47 -12.70 1.08 -2.42
C GLY A 47 -12.18 -0.28 -2.88
N GLU A 48 -12.65 -0.79 -4.02
CA GLU A 48 -12.14 -2.04 -4.60
C GLU A 48 -10.65 -1.97 -4.93
N ILE A 49 -10.22 -0.89 -5.58
CA ILE A 49 -8.82 -0.69 -5.97
C ILE A 49 -7.92 -0.62 -4.74
N ILE A 50 -8.29 0.17 -3.73
CA ILE A 50 -7.52 0.29 -2.49
C ILE A 50 -7.39 -1.07 -1.80
N LYS A 51 -8.47 -1.86 -1.75
CA LYS A 51 -8.45 -3.21 -1.18
C LYS A 51 -7.53 -4.14 -1.95
N GLN A 52 -7.55 -4.09 -3.28
CA GLN A 52 -6.67 -4.90 -4.13
C GLN A 52 -5.20 -4.50 -3.95
N LEU A 53 -4.89 -3.20 -3.88
CA LEU A 53 -3.54 -2.71 -3.62
C LEU A 53 -3.02 -3.17 -2.25
N ALA A 54 -3.87 -3.17 -1.22
CA ALA A 54 -3.51 -3.66 0.11
C ALA A 54 -3.26 -5.18 0.15
N ILE A 55 -4.00 -5.96 -0.64
CA ILE A 55 -3.77 -7.42 -0.77
C ILE A 55 -2.49 -7.70 -1.54
N ALA A 56 -2.23 -6.97 -2.63
CA ALA A 56 -1.04 -7.15 -3.45
C ALA A 56 0.28 -6.85 -2.71
N GLN A 57 0.24 -6.10 -1.61
CA GLN A 57 1.39 -5.83 -0.74
C GLN A 57 1.66 -6.95 0.27
N GLN A 58 0.71 -7.86 0.51
CA GLN A 58 0.91 -8.99 1.41
C GLN A 58 1.68 -10.07 0.65
N ASN A 59 2.90 -10.38 1.09
CA ASN A 59 3.63 -11.57 0.67
C ASN A 59 3.50 -12.61 1.79
N PRO A 60 2.55 -13.57 1.70
CA PRO A 60 2.26 -14.49 2.79
C PRO A 60 3.47 -15.33 3.22
N GLU A 61 4.37 -15.65 2.28
CA GLU A 61 5.58 -16.42 2.56
C GLU A 61 6.60 -15.60 3.37
N ALA A 62 6.78 -14.32 3.03
CA ALA A 62 7.63 -13.41 3.79
C ALA A 62 7.07 -13.16 5.21
N ASP A 63 5.75 -13.08 5.36
CA ASP A 63 5.10 -12.88 6.65
C ASP A 63 5.25 -14.10 7.59
N ILE A 64 5.13 -15.32 7.06
CA ILE A 64 5.32 -16.55 7.84
C ILE A 64 6.78 -16.69 8.29
N HIS A 65 7.75 -16.44 7.40
CA HIS A 65 9.17 -16.47 7.77
C HIS A 65 9.51 -15.44 8.84
N LYS A 66 8.94 -14.24 8.73
CA LYS A 66 9.12 -13.19 9.73
C LYS A 66 8.52 -13.60 11.08
N LEU A 67 7.31 -14.16 11.10
CA LEU A 67 6.68 -14.67 12.31
C LEU A 67 7.54 -15.75 12.98
N ALA A 68 8.01 -16.75 12.22
CA ALA A 68 8.88 -17.80 12.74
C ALA A 68 10.19 -17.23 13.32
N SER A 69 10.79 -16.24 12.66
CA SER A 69 12.02 -15.59 13.14
C SER A 69 11.81 -14.86 14.47
N VAL A 70 10.69 -14.15 14.62
CA VAL A 70 10.33 -13.42 15.85
C VAL A 70 10.09 -14.40 16.99
N MET A 71 9.36 -15.50 16.75
CA MET A 71 9.14 -16.53 17.76
C MET A 71 10.46 -17.18 18.21
N MET A 72 11.36 -17.50 17.27
CA MET A 72 12.68 -18.05 17.61
C MET A 72 13.54 -17.07 18.41
N GLN A 73 13.50 -15.78 18.07
CA GLN A 73 14.19 -14.72 18.84
C GLN A 73 13.63 -14.60 20.26
N GLN A 74 12.31 -14.63 20.41
CA GLN A 74 11.63 -14.56 21.70
C GLN A 74 12.01 -15.75 22.60
N LEU A 75 11.98 -16.97 22.04
CA LEU A 75 12.34 -18.20 22.78
C LEU A 75 13.79 -18.17 23.27
N ARG A 76 14.72 -17.71 22.40
CA ARG A 76 16.12 -17.48 22.77
C ARG A 76 16.26 -16.42 23.87
N ALA A 77 15.49 -15.33 23.81
CA ALA A 77 15.51 -14.26 24.82
C ALA A 77 14.99 -14.74 26.19
N THR A 78 14.05 -15.68 26.21
CA THR A 78 13.56 -16.33 27.44
C THR A 78 14.48 -17.43 27.99
N GLY A 79 15.63 -17.69 27.35
CA GLY A 79 16.59 -18.70 27.80
C GLY A 79 16.24 -20.14 27.40
N MET A 80 15.17 -20.35 26.62
CA MET A 80 14.87 -21.64 26.01
C MET A 80 15.75 -21.86 24.77
N LYS A 81 16.61 -22.88 24.83
CA LYS A 81 17.35 -23.34 23.66
C LYS A 81 16.45 -24.27 22.84
N ILE A 82 16.17 -23.86 21.62
CA ILE A 82 15.59 -24.64 20.52
C ILE A 82 16.64 -24.81 19.44
#